data_AF-A0A1Y5TU28-F1
#
_entry.id   AF-A0A1Y5TU28-F1
#
_cell.length_a   1.000
_cell.length_b   1.000
_cell.length_c   1.000
_cell.angle_alpha   90.00
_cell.angle_beta   90.00
_cell.angle_gamma   90.00
#
_symmetry.space_group_name_H-M   'P 1'
#
loop_
_entity.id
_entity.type
_entity.pdbx_description
1 polymer ?
#
loop_
_entity_poly.entity_id
_entity_poly.type
_entity_poly.pdbx_seq_one_letter_code
_entity_poly.pdbx_strand_id
1 'polypeptide(L)'
;MVRLITVVFALLCSSIAYADLLDLSDYGEFKKIYLIPSTSAKNIEVRVFVPVGEVDRTGPEGLAHYLEHLVLWSADKVHGEGLRNRMMNAWTSPYWTAYWNSGPIDAFENMMRSARAVFEPVELTPDFMMTERSVVEREFDLRYRGNPTAVLYREAYKHLYGGHALGRSVMGTPESLGQISPAEA
;
A
#
# COMPACT_ATOMS: atom_id res chain seq x y z
N MET A 1 11.86 37.89 57.01
CA MET A 1 11.27 38.37 55.74
C MET A 1 11.45 37.29 54.69
N VAL A 2 10.41 36.49 54.45
CA VAL A 2 10.42 35.37 53.49
C VAL A 2 9.87 35.89 52.16
N ARG A 3 10.66 35.84 51.08
CA ARG A 3 10.18 36.13 49.72
C ARG A 3 9.67 34.82 49.12
N LEU A 4 8.37 34.79 48.89
CA LEU A 4 7.62 33.70 48.26
C LEU A 4 7.90 33.72 46.75
N ILE A 5 8.62 32.73 46.22
CA ILE A 5 8.71 32.47 44.78
C ILE A 5 7.63 31.43 44.48
N THR A 6 6.51 31.89 43.91
CA THR A 6 5.46 31.00 43.39
C THR A 6 5.90 30.50 42.02
N VAL A 7 6.43 29.28 41.97
CA VAL A 7 6.65 28.56 40.70
C VAL A 7 5.30 28.00 40.27
N VAL A 8 4.68 28.64 39.27
CA VAL A 8 3.49 28.10 38.59
C VAL A 8 3.97 27.00 37.65
N PHE A 9 3.85 25.75 38.09
CA PHE A 9 4.06 24.57 37.25
C PHE A 9 2.82 24.44 36.35
N ALA A 10 2.88 24.99 35.14
CA ALA A 10 1.89 24.73 34.11
C ALA A 10 2.09 23.28 33.62
N LEU A 11 1.37 22.35 34.23
CA LEU A 11 1.17 21.00 33.70
C LEU A 11 0.47 21.15 32.35
N LEU A 12 1.25 21.09 31.28
CA LEU A 12 0.79 20.79 29.93
C LEU A 12 0.14 19.41 29.97
N CYS A 13 -1.17 19.37 30.22
CA CYS A 13 -1.99 18.23 29.85
C CYS A 13 -2.08 18.20 28.32
N SER A 14 -1.03 17.71 27.67
CA SER A 14 -1.17 17.12 26.35
C SER A 14 -2.03 15.88 26.51
N SER A 15 -3.35 16.04 26.42
CA SER A 15 -4.25 14.93 26.20
C SER A 15 -3.78 14.23 24.93
N ILE A 16 -3.17 13.06 25.06
CA ILE A 16 -3.03 12.13 23.95
C ILE A 16 -4.48 11.87 23.55
N ALA A 17 -4.87 12.39 22.39
CA ALA A 17 -6.15 12.05 21.80
C ALA A 17 -6.09 10.55 21.48
N TYR A 18 -6.57 9.73 22.40
CA TYR A 18 -6.88 8.34 22.10
C TYR A 18 -8.06 8.40 21.12
N ALA A 19 -7.80 8.11 19.85
CA ALA A 19 -8.89 7.75 18.97
C ALA A 19 -9.43 6.41 19.48
N ASP A 20 -10.74 6.34 19.71
CA ASP A 20 -11.40 5.10 20.10
C ASP A 20 -11.24 4.09 18.96
N LEU A 21 -10.40 3.06 19.14
CA LEU A 21 -10.27 2.00 18.15
C LEU A 21 -11.45 1.02 18.35
N LEU A 22 -12.37 0.98 17.38
CA LEU A 22 -13.47 0.03 17.38
C LEU A 22 -13.05 -1.22 16.61
N ASP A 23 -12.94 -2.36 17.28
CA ASP A 23 -12.75 -3.67 16.63
C ASP A 23 -14.10 -4.17 16.11
N LEU A 24 -14.22 -4.26 14.79
CA LEU A 24 -15.41 -4.68 14.05
C LEU A 24 -15.23 -6.07 13.42
N SER A 25 -14.23 -6.85 13.87
CA SER A 25 -13.87 -8.12 13.23
C SER A 25 -15.01 -9.15 13.21
N ASP A 26 -15.98 -9.04 14.12
CA ASP A 26 -17.16 -9.92 14.17
C ASP A 26 -18.21 -9.62 13.09
N TYR A 27 -18.06 -8.52 12.35
CA TYR A 27 -19.05 -8.04 11.36
C TYR A 27 -18.68 -8.36 9.90
N GLY A 28 -17.64 -9.16 9.65
CA GLY A 28 -17.23 -9.53 8.30
C GLY A 28 -16.32 -10.74 8.25
N GLU A 29 -15.86 -11.09 7.04
CA GLU A 29 -15.01 -12.28 6.81
C GLU A 29 -13.50 -11.97 6.93
N PHE A 30 -13.14 -10.70 7.12
CA PHE A 30 -11.76 -10.30 7.32
C PHE A 30 -11.24 -10.75 8.68
N LYS A 31 -9.98 -11.18 8.73
CA LYS A 31 -9.31 -11.53 9.99
C LYS A 31 -9.37 -10.41 11.02
N LYS A 32 -9.27 -9.15 10.57
CA LYS A 32 -9.40 -7.95 11.39
C LYS A 32 -10.07 -6.83 10.62
N ILE A 33 -11.00 -6.14 11.29
CA ILE A 33 -11.63 -4.91 10.80
C ILE A 33 -11.57 -3.89 11.94
N TYR A 34 -11.04 -2.71 11.66
CA TYR A 34 -10.96 -1.63 12.64
C TYR A 34 -11.58 -0.36 12.09
N LEU A 35 -12.36 0.32 12.92
CA LEU A 35 -12.83 1.67 12.67
C LEU A 35 -12.14 2.61 13.66
N ILE A 36 -11.55 3.69 13.16
CA ILE A 36 -10.94 4.76 13.95
C ILE A 36 -11.80 6.01 13.72
N PRO A 37 -12.78 6.30 14.60
CA PRO A 37 -13.62 7.48 14.49
C PRO A 37 -12.78 8.74 14.68
N SER A 38 -13.04 9.74 13.84
CA SER A 38 -12.45 11.06 13.99
C SER A 38 -13.51 12.10 13.63
N THR A 39 -14.04 12.78 14.64
CA THR A 39 -15.06 13.82 14.46
C THR A 39 -14.53 15.06 13.74
N SER A 40 -13.21 15.23 13.68
CA SER A 40 -12.53 16.31 12.94
C SER A 40 -12.15 15.93 11.51
N ALA A 41 -12.30 14.66 11.11
CA ALA A 41 -11.90 14.22 9.78
C ALA A 41 -12.81 14.83 8.71
N LYS A 42 -12.19 15.41 7.68
CA LYS A 42 -12.91 15.97 6.52
C LYS A 42 -13.23 14.92 5.45
N ASN A 43 -12.44 13.84 5.44
CA ASN A 43 -12.55 12.71 4.52
C ASN A 43 -12.57 11.41 5.32
N ILE A 44 -13.21 10.39 4.77
CA ILE A 44 -12.99 9.01 5.18
C ILE A 44 -11.79 8.46 4.43
N GLU A 45 -11.09 7.55 5.06
CA GLU A 45 -10.08 6.71 4.43
C GLU A 45 -10.41 5.24 4.71
N VAL A 46 -10.41 4.42 3.67
CA VAL A 46 -10.55 2.96 3.78
C VAL A 46 -9.21 2.36 3.39
N ARG A 47 -8.65 1.49 4.24
CA ARG A 47 -7.41 0.75 3.97
C ARG A 47 -7.65 -0.74 4.06
N VAL A 48 -7.12 -1.45 3.08
CA VAL A 48 -7.06 -2.90 3.01
C VAL A 48 -5.59 -3.32 3.08
N PHE A 49 -5.25 -4.14 4.07
CA PHE A 49 -3.90 -4.72 4.20
C PHE A 49 -3.98 -6.21 3.91
N VAL A 50 -3.31 -6.65 2.86
CA VAL A 50 -3.14 -8.06 2.51
C VAL A 50 -1.79 -8.50 3.05
N PRO A 51 -1.71 -9.45 4.01
CA PRO A 51 -0.47 -9.86 4.65
C PRO A 51 0.34 -10.81 3.76
N VAL A 52 0.59 -10.40 2.52
CA VAL A 52 1.40 -11.06 1.50
C VAL A 52 2.21 -9.96 0.81
N GLY A 53 3.54 -10.09 0.78
CA GLY A 53 4.44 -9.16 0.12
C GLY A 53 5.41 -9.86 -0.83
N GLU A 54 6.52 -9.20 -1.14
CA GLU A 54 7.53 -9.74 -2.08
C GLU A 54 8.25 -11.00 -1.54
N VAL A 55 8.41 -11.13 -0.22
CA VAL A 55 9.11 -12.29 0.37
C VAL A 55 8.30 -13.58 0.23
N ASP A 56 7.00 -13.46 0.05
CA ASP A 56 6.08 -14.59 -0.11
C ASP A 56 6.01 -15.08 -1.57
N ARG A 57 6.66 -14.38 -2.50
CA ARG A 57 6.62 -14.71 -3.93
C ARG A 57 7.74 -15.64 -4.35
N THR A 58 7.37 -16.61 -5.17
CA THR A 58 8.29 -17.38 -6.01
C THR A 58 8.29 -16.80 -7.42
N GLY A 59 9.42 -16.90 -8.13
CA GLY A 59 9.54 -16.35 -9.49
C GLY A 59 10.31 -15.02 -9.51
N PRO A 60 10.17 -14.24 -10.60
CA PRO A 60 10.93 -13.01 -10.79
C PRO A 60 10.71 -12.00 -9.66
N GLU A 61 11.75 -11.23 -9.33
CA GLU A 61 11.63 -10.13 -8.37
C GLU A 61 10.75 -9.02 -8.92
N GLY A 62 9.95 -8.41 -8.04
CA GLY A 62 9.00 -7.35 -8.38
C GLY A 62 7.61 -7.85 -8.74
N LEU A 63 7.36 -9.16 -8.66
CA LEU A 63 6.05 -9.75 -8.95
C LEU A 63 4.96 -9.24 -8.01
N ALA A 64 5.23 -9.08 -6.71
CA ALA A 64 4.21 -8.58 -5.79
C ALA A 64 3.82 -7.12 -6.11
N HIS A 65 4.80 -6.30 -6.48
CA HIS A 65 4.57 -4.91 -6.89
C HIS A 65 3.83 -4.82 -8.23
N TYR A 66 4.16 -5.68 -9.19
CA TYR A 66 3.41 -5.72 -10.44
C TYR A 66 1.94 -6.14 -10.23
N LEU A 67 1.70 -7.15 -9.39
CA LEU A 67 0.35 -7.56 -9.00
C LEU A 67 -0.43 -6.46 -8.30
N GLU A 68 0.23 -5.66 -7.46
CA GLU A 68 -0.38 -4.47 -6.86
C GLU A 68 -0.97 -3.55 -7.92
N HIS A 69 -0.21 -3.25 -8.98
CA HIS A 69 -0.69 -2.40 -10.08
C HIS A 69 -1.91 -3.00 -10.78
N LEU A 70 -1.87 -4.30 -11.11
CA LEU A 70 -2.98 -4.96 -11.80
C LEU A 70 -4.24 -5.04 -10.94
N VAL A 71 -4.09 -5.39 -9.66
CA VAL A 71 -5.21 -5.43 -8.72
C VAL A 71 -5.80 -4.04 -8.53
N LEU A 72 -4.97 -3.00 -8.41
CA LEU A 72 -5.45 -1.62 -8.27
C LEU A 72 -6.24 -1.19 -9.52
N TRP A 73 -5.73 -1.48 -10.72
CA TRP A 73 -6.45 -1.19 -11.96
C TRP A 73 -7.76 -1.97 -12.09
N SER A 74 -7.77 -3.25 -11.71
CA SER A 74 -8.98 -4.08 -11.72
C SER A 74 -10.02 -3.56 -10.73
N ALA A 75 -9.58 -3.21 -9.50
CA ALA A 75 -10.44 -2.70 -8.44
C ALA A 75 -11.01 -1.31 -8.75
N ASP A 76 -10.30 -0.49 -9.53
CA ASP A 76 -10.71 0.85 -9.90
C ASP A 76 -11.75 0.88 -11.04
N LYS A 77 -11.96 -0.24 -11.76
CA LYS A 77 -12.96 -0.34 -12.83
C LYS A 77 -14.38 0.03 -12.40
N VAL A 78 -14.67 -0.03 -11.09
CA VAL A 78 -15.93 0.45 -10.49
C VAL A 78 -16.23 1.92 -10.85
N HIS A 79 -15.22 2.72 -11.19
CA HIS A 79 -15.34 4.13 -11.56
C HIS A 79 -15.38 4.40 -13.08
N GLY A 80 -15.36 3.35 -13.90
CA GLY A 80 -15.31 3.43 -15.36
C GLY A 80 -13.94 3.05 -15.93
N GLU A 81 -13.93 2.34 -17.06
CA GLU A 81 -12.71 1.83 -17.67
C GLU A 81 -11.78 2.97 -18.16
N GLY A 82 -10.48 2.85 -17.88
CA GLY A 82 -9.45 3.76 -18.40
C GLY A 82 -9.27 5.08 -17.65
N LEU A 83 -10.05 5.34 -16.60
CA LEU A 83 -9.86 6.49 -15.72
C LEU A 83 -9.25 6.03 -14.38
N ARG A 84 -8.04 6.50 -14.05
CA ARG A 84 -7.48 6.27 -12.71
C ARG A 84 -8.16 7.19 -11.70
N ASN A 85 -8.88 6.64 -10.73
CA ASN A 85 -9.42 7.40 -9.63
C ASN A 85 -8.28 7.96 -8.76
N ARG A 86 -8.13 9.28 -8.71
CA ARG A 86 -7.12 9.97 -7.90
C ARG A 86 -7.31 9.77 -6.39
N MET A 87 -8.45 9.19 -5.99
CA MET A 87 -8.77 8.86 -4.61
C MET A 87 -8.16 7.53 -4.17
N MET A 88 -7.68 6.68 -5.08
CA MET A 88 -7.12 5.36 -4.77
C MET A 88 -5.60 5.33 -4.93
N ASN A 89 -4.95 4.58 -4.05
CA ASN A 89 -3.53 4.29 -4.17
C ASN A 89 -3.18 2.96 -3.50
N ALA A 90 -2.00 2.43 -3.79
CA ALA A 90 -1.51 1.21 -3.20
C ALA A 90 0.01 1.30 -2.96
N TRP A 91 0.52 0.33 -2.20
CA TRP A 91 1.96 0.09 -2.06
C TRP A 91 2.22 -1.32 -1.58
N THR A 92 3.36 -1.86 -2.00
CA THR A 92 3.85 -3.18 -1.61
C THR A 92 5.10 -3.06 -0.77
N SER A 93 5.19 -3.94 0.22
CA SER A 93 6.35 -4.12 1.08
C SER A 93 6.89 -5.54 0.93
N PRO A 94 8.01 -5.86 1.59
CA PRO A 94 8.45 -7.25 1.69
C PRO A 94 7.38 -8.18 2.28
N TYR A 95 6.51 -7.70 3.18
CA TYR A 95 5.65 -8.57 4.01
C TYR A 95 4.14 -8.41 3.79
N TRP A 96 3.72 -7.36 3.12
CA TRP A 96 2.30 -7.06 2.87
C TRP A 96 2.15 -6.09 1.71
N THR A 97 0.98 -6.12 1.09
CA THR A 97 0.51 -5.12 0.12
C THR A 97 -0.70 -4.40 0.71
N ALA A 98 -0.73 -3.08 0.55
CA ALA A 98 -1.81 -2.25 1.06
C ALA A 98 -2.47 -1.48 -0.07
N TYR A 99 -3.80 -1.49 -0.09
CA TYR A 99 -4.63 -0.70 -1.00
C TYR A 99 -5.46 0.25 -0.15
N TRP A 100 -5.61 1.48 -0.59
CA TRP A 100 -6.42 2.44 0.14
C TRP A 100 -7.08 3.44 -0.77
N ASN A 101 -8.17 4.00 -0.27
CA ASN A 101 -8.84 5.11 -0.92
C ASN A 101 -9.30 6.15 0.11
N SER A 102 -9.35 7.41 -0.30
CA SER A 102 -9.78 8.51 0.57
C SER A 102 -10.69 9.48 -0.16
N GLY A 103 -11.75 9.91 0.53
CA GLY A 103 -12.79 10.72 -0.07
C GLY A 103 -13.77 11.34 0.90
N PRO A 104 -14.67 12.20 0.40
CA PRO A 104 -15.80 12.70 1.17
C PRO A 104 -16.77 11.57 1.57
N ILE A 105 -17.59 11.82 2.59
CA ILE A 105 -18.51 10.82 3.20
C ILE A 105 -19.51 10.23 2.21
N ASP A 106 -19.96 11.02 1.23
CA ASP A 106 -20.89 10.61 0.18
C ASP A 106 -20.26 9.62 -0.83
N ALA A 107 -18.93 9.59 -0.94
CA ALA A 107 -18.20 8.62 -1.75
C ALA A 107 -17.99 7.27 -1.05
N PHE A 108 -18.37 7.13 0.23
CA PHE A 108 -18.05 5.96 1.06
C PHE A 108 -18.55 4.64 0.46
N GLU A 109 -19.75 4.59 -0.11
CA GLU A 109 -20.27 3.37 -0.72
C GLU A 109 -19.38 2.92 -1.90
N ASN A 110 -19.00 3.84 -2.78
CA ASN A 110 -18.12 3.55 -3.90
C ASN A 110 -16.72 3.15 -3.43
N MET A 111 -16.19 3.84 -2.41
CA MET A 111 -14.91 3.49 -1.77
C MET A 111 -14.91 2.06 -1.22
N MET A 112 -16.00 1.63 -0.58
CA MET A 112 -16.14 0.26 -0.08
C MET A 112 -16.27 -0.76 -1.22
N ARG A 113 -16.93 -0.41 -2.34
CA ARG A 113 -16.99 -1.26 -3.54
C ARG A 113 -15.59 -1.50 -4.11
N SER A 114 -14.79 -0.45 -4.27
CA SER A 114 -13.41 -0.59 -4.77
C SER A 114 -12.51 -1.34 -3.77
N ALA A 115 -12.69 -1.13 -2.46
CA ALA A 115 -11.97 -1.88 -1.43
C ALA A 115 -12.30 -3.38 -1.46
N ARG A 116 -13.56 -3.75 -1.72
CA ARG A 116 -13.98 -5.14 -1.92
C ARG A 116 -13.39 -5.72 -3.21
N ALA A 117 -13.35 -4.95 -4.28
CA ALA A 117 -12.86 -5.39 -5.59
C ALA A 117 -11.37 -5.79 -5.61
N VAL A 118 -10.58 -5.39 -4.61
CA VAL A 118 -9.19 -5.86 -4.40
C VAL A 118 -9.11 -7.40 -4.27
N PHE A 119 -10.18 -8.04 -3.80
CA PHE A 119 -10.24 -9.49 -3.59
C PHE A 119 -10.89 -10.25 -4.75
N GLU A 120 -11.36 -9.55 -5.77
CA GLU A 120 -11.95 -10.16 -6.96
C GLU A 120 -10.84 -10.57 -7.94
N PRO A 121 -11.10 -11.54 -8.83
CA PRO A 121 -10.15 -11.90 -9.88
C PRO A 121 -9.72 -10.67 -10.71
N VAL A 122 -8.45 -10.66 -11.14
CA VAL A 122 -7.94 -9.60 -12.01
C VAL A 122 -8.51 -9.81 -13.42
N GLU A 123 -9.39 -8.90 -13.84
CA GLU A 123 -10.03 -8.95 -15.15
C GLU A 123 -9.38 -7.93 -16.11
N LEU A 124 -8.12 -8.16 -16.48
CA LEU A 124 -7.39 -7.29 -17.43
C LEU A 124 -6.98 -8.09 -18.68
N THR A 125 -6.93 -7.42 -19.83
CA THR A 125 -6.45 -8.07 -21.05
C THR A 125 -4.93 -8.28 -20.97
N PRO A 126 -4.38 -9.35 -21.60
CA PRO A 126 -2.94 -9.55 -21.65
C PRO A 126 -2.17 -8.33 -22.19
N ASP A 127 -2.70 -7.66 -23.20
CA ASP A 127 -2.08 -6.44 -23.77
C ASP A 127 -2.01 -5.29 -22.74
N PHE A 128 -3.06 -5.11 -21.94
CA PHE A 128 -3.06 -4.10 -20.87
C PHE A 128 -2.07 -4.47 -19.76
N MET A 129 -2.05 -5.73 -19.35
CA MET A 129 -1.09 -6.25 -18.38
C MET A 129 0.35 -5.97 -18.84
N MET A 130 0.68 -6.27 -20.09
CA MET A 130 2.01 -6.00 -20.67
C MET A 130 2.34 -4.50 -20.74
N THR A 131 1.34 -3.66 -21.03
CA THR A 131 1.49 -2.20 -20.98
C THR A 131 1.81 -1.74 -19.55
N GLU A 132 1.09 -2.25 -18.56
CA GLU A 132 1.33 -1.90 -17.16
C GLU A 132 2.68 -2.39 -16.66
N ARG A 133 3.16 -3.55 -17.12
CA ARG A 133 4.53 -4.03 -16.82
C ARG A 133 5.57 -3.02 -17.29
N SER A 134 5.36 -2.44 -18.47
CA SER A 134 6.22 -1.38 -19.02
C SER A 134 6.10 -0.05 -18.24
N VAL A 135 5.00 0.19 -17.52
CA VAL A 135 4.88 1.30 -16.56
C VAL A 135 5.76 1.02 -15.34
N VAL A 136 5.70 -0.17 -14.77
CA VAL A 136 6.50 -0.57 -13.60
C VAL A 136 8.00 -0.56 -13.92
N GLU A 137 8.40 -1.02 -15.11
CA GLU A 137 9.80 -0.92 -15.57
C GLU A 137 10.31 0.53 -15.61
N ARG A 138 9.47 1.50 -16.00
CA ARG A 138 9.83 2.92 -15.98
C ARG A 138 9.83 3.51 -14.57
N GLU A 139 9.03 2.98 -13.66
CA GLU A 139 9.07 3.37 -12.26
C GLU A 139 10.41 3.02 -11.62
N PHE A 140 11.00 1.86 -11.97
CA PHE A 140 12.35 1.50 -11.53
C PHE A 140 13.35 2.60 -11.88
N ASP A 141 13.33 3.11 -13.11
CA ASP A 141 14.22 4.18 -13.54
C ASP A 141 14.03 5.47 -12.71
N LEU A 142 12.77 5.85 -12.46
CA LEU A 142 12.45 7.06 -11.70
C LEU A 142 12.81 6.93 -10.21
N ARG A 143 12.58 5.77 -9.59
CA ARG A 143 12.74 5.57 -8.14
C ARG A 143 14.12 5.06 -7.73
N TYR A 144 14.84 4.37 -8.61
CA TYR A 144 16.12 3.74 -8.31
C TYR A 144 17.31 4.32 -9.09
N ARG A 145 17.26 4.41 -10.43
CA ARG A 145 18.45 4.84 -11.20
C ARG A 145 18.99 6.21 -10.77
N GLY A 146 18.10 7.14 -10.43
CA GLY A 146 18.46 8.48 -9.95
C GLY A 146 18.60 8.61 -8.42
N ASN A 147 18.44 7.53 -7.65
CA ASN A 147 18.36 7.56 -6.20
C ASN A 147 19.44 6.66 -5.56
N PRO A 148 20.63 7.22 -5.21
CA PRO A 148 21.73 6.46 -4.64
C PRO A 148 21.36 5.70 -3.36
N THR A 149 20.46 6.25 -2.55
CA THR A 149 19.99 5.62 -1.33
C THR A 149 19.19 4.35 -1.64
N ALA A 150 18.30 4.40 -2.62
CA ALA A 150 17.52 3.22 -3.04
C ALA A 150 18.44 2.12 -3.62
N VAL A 151 19.43 2.51 -4.44
CA VAL A 151 20.44 1.59 -4.96
C VAL A 151 21.23 0.93 -3.82
N LEU A 152 21.74 1.73 -2.87
CA LEU A 152 22.50 1.23 -1.73
C LEU A 152 21.66 0.26 -0.88
N TYR A 153 20.41 0.59 -0.58
CA TYR A 153 19.52 -0.30 0.19
C TYR A 153 19.32 -1.63 -0.51
N ARG A 154 19.04 -1.64 -1.82
CA ARG A 154 18.85 -2.88 -2.58
C ARG A 154 20.11 -3.75 -2.56
N GLU A 155 21.27 -3.18 -2.88
CA GLU A 155 22.52 -3.94 -2.93
C GLU A 155 22.91 -4.45 -1.53
N ALA A 156 22.70 -3.65 -0.48
CA ALA A 156 22.96 -4.07 0.90
C ALA A 156 22.08 -5.27 1.29
N TYR A 157 20.77 -5.22 1.04
CA TYR A 157 19.87 -6.33 1.36
C TYR A 157 20.22 -7.59 0.56
N LYS A 158 20.49 -7.44 -0.74
CA LYS A 158 20.91 -8.54 -1.61
C LYS A 158 22.20 -9.20 -1.11
N HIS A 159 23.16 -8.41 -0.64
CA HIS A 159 24.43 -8.95 -0.13
C HIS A 159 24.28 -9.60 1.25
N LEU A 160 23.48 -9.00 2.15
CA LEU A 160 23.27 -9.51 3.50
C LEU A 160 22.45 -10.80 3.52
N TYR A 161 21.44 -10.92 2.66
CA TYR A 161 20.50 -12.04 2.67
C TYR A 161 20.72 -13.04 1.53
N GLY A 162 21.53 -12.71 0.52
CA GLY A 162 21.85 -13.61 -0.59
C GLY A 162 20.58 -14.11 -1.29
N GLY A 163 20.46 -15.44 -1.41
CA GLY A 163 19.28 -16.10 -2.01
C GLY A 163 18.07 -16.23 -1.09
N HIS A 164 18.13 -15.73 0.15
CA HIS A 164 16.99 -15.74 1.06
C HIS A 164 15.90 -14.76 0.57
N ALA A 165 14.63 -15.03 0.86
CA ALA A 165 13.50 -14.21 0.41
C ALA A 165 13.60 -12.73 0.83
N LEU A 166 14.23 -12.44 1.96
CA LEU A 166 14.52 -11.08 2.44
C LEU A 166 15.50 -10.29 1.56
N GLY A 167 16.28 -10.97 0.73
CA GLY A 167 17.18 -10.33 -0.25
C GLY A 167 16.47 -9.88 -1.51
N ARG A 168 15.20 -10.27 -1.71
CA ARG A 168 14.41 -9.96 -2.91
C ARG A 168 14.08 -8.47 -2.99
N SER A 169 14.16 -7.91 -4.19
CA SER A 169 13.75 -6.54 -4.47
C SER A 169 12.24 -6.44 -4.69
N VAL A 170 11.53 -5.67 -3.85
CA VAL A 170 10.10 -5.36 -4.06
C VAL A 170 9.87 -4.65 -5.40
N MET A 171 10.81 -3.80 -5.84
CA MET A 171 10.72 -3.10 -7.11
C MET A 171 11.03 -4.01 -8.31
N GLY A 172 11.77 -5.11 -8.08
CA GLY A 172 12.45 -5.84 -9.15
C GLY A 172 13.56 -5.02 -9.83
N THR A 173 13.97 -5.47 -11.01
CA THR A 173 14.82 -4.77 -11.98
C THR A 173 14.19 -4.89 -13.38
N PRO A 174 14.60 -4.11 -14.39
CA PRO A 174 14.09 -4.29 -15.75
C PRO A 174 14.26 -5.74 -16.27
N GLU A 175 15.36 -6.40 -15.89
CA GLU A 175 15.62 -7.79 -16.26
C GLU A 175 14.65 -8.76 -15.58
N SER A 176 14.36 -8.59 -14.28
CA SER A 176 13.41 -9.46 -13.56
C SER A 176 11.97 -9.19 -13.98
N LEU A 177 11.58 -7.92 -14.14
CA LEU A 177 10.25 -7.52 -14.59
C LEU A 177 9.98 -8.05 -16.01
N GLY A 178 10.98 -8.00 -16.90
CA GLY A 178 10.86 -8.52 -18.26
C GLY A 178 10.56 -10.03 -18.33
N GLN A 179 10.85 -10.78 -17.27
CA GLN A 179 10.55 -12.21 -17.15
C GLN A 179 9.11 -12.50 -16.72
N ILE A 180 8.39 -11.52 -16.17
CA ILE A 180 7.01 -11.72 -15.69
C ILE A 180 6.06 -11.83 -16.88
N SER A 181 5.37 -12.96 -17.00
CA SER A 181 4.32 -13.16 -17.99
C SER A 181 2.92 -12.88 -17.40
N PRO A 182 1.92 -12.52 -18.23
CA PRO A 182 0.54 -12.37 -17.78
C PRO A 182 -0.07 -13.63 -17.13
N ALA A 183 0.49 -14.81 -17.38
CA ALA A 183 0.02 -16.06 -16.77
C ALA A 183 0.51 -16.27 -15.33
N GLU A 184 1.56 -15.55 -14.93
CA GLU A 184 2.13 -15.56 -13.57
C GLU A 184 1.52 -14.46 -12.70
N ALA A 185 0.69 -13.60 -13.29
CA ALA A 185 -0.04 -12.52 -12.66
C ALA A 185 -1.51 -12.93 -12.38
#